data_AF-A0A3L6ZUI5-F1
#
_entry.id   AF-A0A3L6ZUI5-F1
#
_cell.length_a   1.000
_cell.length_b   1.000
_cell.length_c   1.000
_cell.angle_alpha   90.00
_cell.angle_beta   90.00
_cell.angle_gamma   90.00
#
_symmetry.space_group_name_H-M   'P 1'
#
loop_
_entity.id
_entity.type
_entity.pdbx_description
1 polymer ?
#
loop_
_entity_poly.entity_id
_entity_poly.type
_entity_poly.pdbx_seq_one_letter_code
_entity_poly.pdbx_strand_id
1 'polypeptide(L)'
;MAALFHVIAGAALIAAIGAWVVAVRGGRSALVAERMSGRPVGAGSYVLLAFWPFAVGRTGAAEDADRVRSGKAAIAFFISLTVAIAAFSAYTNLTFKRDHAVPAGSTPSAPASAPSKS
;
A
#
# COMPACT_ATOMS: atom_id res chain seq x y z
N MET A 1 -8.96 12.18 -18.82
CA MET A 1 -8.86 10.85 -18.18
C MET A 1 -7.57 10.67 -17.36
N ALA A 2 -6.38 10.86 -17.94
CA ALA A 2 -5.09 10.76 -17.23
C ALA A 2 -5.00 11.57 -15.92
N ALA A 3 -5.50 12.81 -15.90
CA ALA A 3 -5.51 13.66 -14.72
C ALA A 3 -6.32 13.08 -13.55
N LEU A 4 -7.41 12.34 -13.85
CA LEU A 4 -8.27 11.76 -12.81
C LEU A 4 -7.51 10.70 -11.99
N PHE A 5 -6.72 9.84 -12.64
CA PHE A 5 -5.95 8.80 -11.95
C PHE A 5 -4.87 9.39 -11.04
N HIS A 6 -4.23 10.48 -11.46
CA HIS A 6 -3.26 11.19 -10.61
C HIS A 6 -3.93 11.82 -9.39
N VAL A 7 -5.13 12.40 -9.56
CA VAL A 7 -5.91 12.95 -8.44
C VAL A 7 -6.30 11.84 -7.46
N ILE A 8 -6.78 10.69 -7.95
CA ILE A 8 -7.13 9.54 -7.11
C ILE A 8 -5.90 9.02 -6.35
N ALA A 9 -4.78 8.83 -7.06
CA ALA A 9 -3.54 8.37 -6.45
C ALA A 9 -3.03 9.36 -5.39
N GLY A 10 -3.07 10.67 -5.69
CA GLY A 10 -2.68 11.72 -4.77
C GLY A 10 -3.56 11.76 -3.52
N ALA A 11 -4.89 11.70 -3.68
CA ALA A 11 -5.83 11.67 -2.57
C ALA A 11 -5.62 10.44 -1.68
N ALA A 12 -5.38 9.27 -2.29
CA ALA A 12 -5.08 8.05 -1.58
C ALA A 12 -3.75 8.13 -0.81
N LEU A 13 -2.70 8.69 -1.41
CA LEU A 13 -1.43 8.91 -0.71
C LEU A 13 -1.58 9.86 0.49
N ILE A 14 -2.35 10.94 0.34
CA ILE A 14 -2.65 11.86 1.45
C ILE A 14 -3.41 11.14 2.57
N ALA A 15 -4.39 10.29 2.23
CA ALA A 15 -5.11 9.48 3.21
C ALA A 15 -4.18 8.48 3.94
N ALA A 16 -3.25 7.85 3.21
CA ALA A 16 -2.24 6.97 3.79
C ALA A 16 -1.33 7.73 4.77
N ILE A 17 -0.85 8.92 4.39
CA ILE A 17 -0.05 9.79 5.26
C ILE A 17 -0.85 10.20 6.50
N GLY A 18 -2.13 10.56 6.35
CA GLY A 18 -3.02 10.89 7.46
C GLY A 18 -3.16 9.73 8.44
N ALA A 19 -3.39 8.51 7.93
CA ALA A 19 -3.45 7.30 8.74
C ALA A 19 -2.13 7.00 9.47
N TRP A 20 -0.99 7.19 8.79
CA TRP A 20 0.34 7.05 9.38
C TRP A 20 0.57 8.05 10.53
N VAL A 21 0.23 9.32 10.32
CA VAL A 21 0.36 10.38 11.34
C VAL A 21 -0.51 10.07 12.57
N VAL A 22 -1.74 9.59 12.39
CA VAL A 22 -2.61 9.16 13.49
C VAL A 22 -1.94 8.04 14.28
N ALA A 23 -1.38 7.04 13.61
CA ALA A 23 -0.68 5.94 14.25
C ALA A 23 0.56 6.40 15.02
N VAL A 24 1.38 7.29 14.42
CA VAL A 24 2.58 7.87 15.07
C VAL A 24 2.19 8.66 16.32
N ARG A 25 1.15 9.50 16.24
CA ARG A 25 0.68 10.28 17.40
C ARG A 25 0.24 9.36 18.54
N GLY A 26 -0.54 8.33 18.22
CA GLY A 26 -0.99 7.34 19.20
C GLY A 26 0.12 6.43 19.73
N GLY A 27 1.16 6.15 18.94
CA GLY A 27 2.33 5.40 19.39
C GLY A 27 3.24 6.25 20.29
N ARG A 28 3.42 7.54 19.96
CA ARG A 28 4.21 8.47 20.77
C ARG A 28 3.58 8.68 22.15
N SER A 29 2.26 8.86 22.22
CA SER A 29 1.56 8.98 23.51
C SER A 29 1.73 7.71 24.35
N ALA A 30 1.66 6.53 23.73
CA ALA A 30 1.88 5.26 24.41
C ALA A 30 3.31 5.14 24.97
N LEU A 31 4.33 5.48 24.19
CA LEU A 31 5.73 5.47 24.67
C LEU A 31 5.97 6.46 25.80
N VAL A 32 5.34 7.65 25.76
CA VAL A 32 5.41 8.61 26.87
C VAL A 32 4.75 8.03 28.12
N ALA A 33 3.58 7.40 27.99
CA ALA A 33 2.90 6.77 29.12
C ALA A 33 3.71 5.61 29.72
N GLU A 34 4.34 4.78 28.89
CA GLU A 34 5.23 3.70 29.35
C GLU A 34 6.46 4.25 30.08
N ARG A 35 7.03 5.36 29.60
CA ARG A 35 8.14 6.02 30.29
C ARG A 35 7.74 6.58 31.66
N MET A 36 6.52 7.14 31.76
CA MET A 36 5.97 7.68 33.01
C MET A 36 5.62 6.57 34.01
N SER A 37 5.28 5.36 33.55
CA SER A 37 5.03 4.20 34.40
C SER A 37 6.31 3.43 34.78
N GLY A 38 7.49 3.95 34.44
CA GLY A 38 8.78 3.36 34.79
C GLY A 38 9.19 2.17 33.92
N ARG A 39 8.47 1.90 32.82
CA ARG A 39 8.86 0.86 31.86
C ARG A 39 10.01 1.36 30.97
N PRO A 40 10.98 0.49 30.65
CA PRO A 40 12.11 0.87 29.80
C PRO A 40 11.63 1.08 28.36
N VAL A 41 11.68 2.33 27.89
CA VAL A 41 11.46 2.69 26.48
C VAL A 41 12.82 2.92 25.81
N GLY A 42 13.25 1.96 25.01
CA GLY A 42 14.54 2.00 24.31
C GLY A 42 14.48 2.65 22.93
N ALA A 43 15.66 2.85 22.32
CA ALA A 43 15.79 3.34 20.96
C ALA A 43 15.02 2.48 19.93
N GLY A 44 14.97 1.16 20.15
CA GLY A 44 14.19 0.23 19.31
C GLY A 44 12.71 0.58 19.22
N SER A 45 12.09 1.09 20.29
CA SER A 45 10.69 1.51 20.28
C SER A 45 10.46 2.75 19.42
N TYR A 46 11.42 3.67 19.37
CA TYR A 46 11.36 4.85 18.49
C TYR A 46 11.64 4.49 17.04
N VAL A 47 12.55 3.56 16.77
CA VAL A 47 12.79 3.01 15.43
C VAL A 47 11.53 2.31 14.93
N LEU A 48 10.90 1.47 15.77
CA LEU A 48 9.63 0.83 15.44
C LEU A 48 8.53 1.86 15.18
N LEU A 49 8.43 2.92 15.99
CA LEU A 49 7.46 3.99 15.76
C LEU A 49 7.68 4.71 14.43
N ALA A 50 8.94 4.93 14.02
CA ALA A 50 9.28 5.62 12.79
C ALA A 50 8.99 4.78 11.54
N PHE A 51 9.37 3.50 11.55
CA PHE A 51 9.23 2.61 10.39
C PHE A 51 7.89 1.86 10.36
N TRP A 52 7.27 1.63 11.50
CA TRP A 52 6.05 0.84 11.61
C TRP A 52 5.22 1.21 12.85
N PRO A 53 4.58 2.40 12.86
CA PRO A 53 3.87 2.92 14.03
C PRO A 53 2.68 2.05 14.49
N PHE A 54 2.19 1.16 13.61
CA PHE A 54 1.05 0.28 13.91
C PHE A 54 1.40 -0.88 14.85
N ALA A 55 2.68 -1.26 14.97
CA ALA A 55 3.10 -2.35 15.87
C ALA A 55 3.59 -1.87 17.24
N VAL A 56 3.63 -0.56 17.48
CA VAL A 56 3.97 -0.04 18.81
C VAL A 56 2.88 -0.50 19.78
N GLY A 57 3.26 -1.40 20.70
CA GLY A 57 2.39 -1.93 21.74
C GLY A 57 1.85 -0.79 22.59
N ARG A 58 0.55 -0.80 22.84
CA ARG A 58 -0.12 0.15 23.74
C ARG A 58 -0.57 -0.67 24.93
N THR A 59 -0.11 -0.33 26.13
CA THR A 59 -0.45 -1.04 27.36
C THR A 59 -1.05 -0.08 28.39
N GLY A 60 -2.07 -0.50 29.14
CA GLY A 60 -2.72 0.28 30.22
C GLY A 60 -4.19 0.66 29.96
N ALA A 61 -4.81 1.36 30.92
CA ALA A 61 -6.27 1.56 31.04
C ALA A 61 -6.99 2.30 29.88
N ALA A 62 -6.26 2.82 28.88
CA ALA A 62 -6.83 3.40 27.64
C ALA A 62 -6.66 2.47 26.42
N GLU A 63 -6.29 1.21 26.63
CA GLU A 63 -5.84 0.26 25.60
C GLU A 63 -6.84 0.04 24.47
N ASP A 64 -8.11 -0.21 24.78
CA ASP A 64 -9.05 -0.73 23.78
C ASP A 64 -9.42 0.32 22.74
N ALA A 65 -9.71 1.56 23.18
CA ALA A 65 -10.08 2.64 22.27
C ALA A 65 -8.93 3.01 21.33
N ASP A 66 -7.70 3.06 21.84
CA ASP A 66 -6.51 3.38 21.04
C ASP A 66 -6.09 2.23 20.15
N ARG A 67 -6.27 0.98 20.58
CA ARG A 67 -6.02 -0.22 19.76
C ARG A 67 -6.99 -0.30 18.60
N VAL A 68 -8.28 -0.07 18.83
CA VAL A 68 -9.29 -0.01 17.77
C VAL A 68 -8.98 1.13 16.79
N ARG A 69 -8.64 2.31 17.31
CA ARG A 69 -8.27 3.46 16.47
C ARG A 69 -7.04 3.18 15.60
N SER A 70 -6.01 2.55 16.18
CA SER A 70 -4.81 2.16 15.44
C SER A 70 -5.10 1.06 14.42
N GLY A 71 -5.97 0.10 14.74
CA GLY A 71 -6.41 -0.93 13.80
C GLY A 71 -7.14 -0.31 12.60
N LYS A 72 -8.07 0.63 12.86
CA LYS A 72 -8.73 1.41 11.80
C LYS A 72 -7.75 2.21 10.97
N ALA A 73 -6.75 2.85 11.59
CA ALA A 73 -5.69 3.57 10.87
C ALA A 73 -4.85 2.62 10.00
N ALA A 74 -4.49 1.43 10.50
CA ALA A 74 -3.75 0.45 9.71
C ALA A 74 -4.56 -0.02 8.49
N ILE A 75 -5.85 -0.33 8.68
CA ILE A 75 -6.76 -0.69 7.58
C ILE A 75 -6.86 0.44 6.56
N ALA A 76 -7.08 1.69 7.01
CA ALA A 76 -7.16 2.85 6.14
C ALA A 76 -5.86 3.07 5.35
N PHE A 77 -4.69 2.86 5.98
CA PHE A 77 -3.39 2.94 5.33
C PHE A 77 -3.26 1.92 4.19
N PHE A 78 -3.59 0.65 4.44
CA PHE A 78 -3.51 -0.39 3.42
C PHE A 78 -4.51 -0.19 2.28
N ILE A 79 -5.75 0.18 2.58
CA ILE A 79 -6.76 0.48 1.56
C ILE A 79 -6.27 1.62 0.68
N SER A 80 -5.76 2.69 1.29
CA SER A 80 -5.24 3.85 0.57
C SER A 80 -4.07 3.48 -0.34
N LEU A 81 -3.13 2.67 0.16
CA LEU A 81 -1.99 2.22 -0.65
C LEU A 81 -2.46 1.36 -1.84
N THR A 82 -3.40 0.44 -1.62
CA THR A 82 -3.99 -0.39 -2.69
C THR A 82 -4.68 0.47 -3.74
N VAL A 83 -5.46 1.48 -3.33
CA VAL A 83 -6.13 2.41 -4.25
C VAL A 83 -5.12 3.22 -5.05
N ALA A 84 -4.05 3.71 -4.42
CA ALA A 84 -2.98 4.43 -5.11
C ALA A 84 -2.32 3.55 -6.18
N ILE A 85 -1.96 2.31 -5.82
CA ILE A 85 -1.37 1.34 -6.75
C ILE A 85 -2.34 1.03 -7.89
N ALA A 86 -3.60 0.75 -7.60
CA ALA A 86 -4.62 0.47 -8.62
C ALA A 86 -4.80 1.65 -9.59
N ALA A 87 -4.82 2.88 -9.07
CA ALA A 87 -4.92 4.10 -9.89
C ALA A 87 -3.69 4.27 -10.80
N PHE A 88 -2.48 4.02 -10.28
CA PHE A 88 -1.26 4.04 -11.09
C PHE A 88 -1.26 2.92 -12.14
N SER A 89 -1.68 1.70 -11.80
CA SER A 89 -1.77 0.57 -12.74
C SER A 89 -2.81 0.82 -13.84
N ALA A 90 -3.94 1.44 -13.51
CA ALA A 90 -4.94 1.83 -14.51
C ALA A 90 -4.41 2.95 -15.42
N TYR A 91 -3.74 3.94 -14.83
CA TYR A 91 -3.09 5.02 -15.58
C TYR A 91 -2.06 4.47 -16.58
N THR A 92 -1.16 3.59 -16.13
CA THR A 92 -0.11 3.03 -17.00
C THR A 92 -0.71 2.16 -18.10
N ASN A 93 -1.68 1.29 -17.81
CA ASN A 93 -2.34 0.46 -18.82
C ASN A 93 -3.10 1.28 -19.88
N LEU A 94 -3.69 2.42 -19.52
CA LEU A 94 -4.43 3.27 -20.46
C LEU A 94 -3.55 4.23 -21.24
N THR A 95 -2.41 4.63 -20.68
CA THR A 95 -1.49 5.62 -21.28
C THR A 95 -0.46 4.93 -22.17
N PHE A 96 0.04 3.77 -21.77
CA PHE A 96 0.92 2.94 -22.59
C PHE A 96 0.08 1.92 -23.36
N LYS A 97 -0.57 2.37 -24.45
CA LYS A 97 -1.06 1.42 -25.46
C LYS A 97 0.16 0.66 -25.98
N ARG A 98 0.15 -0.67 -25.88
CA ARG A 98 1.14 -1.52 -26.56
C ARG A 98 1.02 -1.26 -28.07
N ASP A 99 2.00 -0.57 -28.66
CA ASP A 99 2.20 -0.47 -30.12
C ASP A 99 2.60 -1.82 -30.76
N HIS A 100 2.22 -2.95 -30.14
CA HIS A 100 2.57 -4.30 -30.56
C HIS A 100 1.32 -5.19 -30.71
N ALA A 101 0.20 -4.59 -31.09
CA ALA A 101 -0.84 -5.36 -31.77
C ALA A 101 -0.33 -5.68 -33.19
N VAL A 102 0.58 -6.66 -33.30
CA VAL A 102 0.71 -7.43 -34.54
C VAL A 102 -0.71 -7.94 -34.83
N PRO A 103 -1.30 -7.66 -36.00
CA PRO A 103 -2.64 -8.13 -36.29
C PRO A 103 -2.63 -9.66 -36.18
N ALA A 104 -3.50 -10.21 -35.34
CA ALA A 104 -3.83 -11.63 -35.38
C ALA A 104 -4.55 -11.90 -36.71
N GLY A 105 -3.81 -12.05 -37.80
CA GLY A 105 -4.43 -12.15 -39.13
C GLY A 105 -3.53 -12.18 -40.36
N SER A 106 -2.20 -12.11 -40.28
CA SER A 106 -1.36 -12.14 -41.50
C SER A 106 -0.21 -13.15 -41.41
N THR A 107 -0.54 -14.43 -41.58
CA THR A 107 -0.07 -15.27 -42.73
C THR A 107 -0.53 -16.72 -42.52
N PRO A 108 -1.10 -17.39 -43.55
CA PRO A 108 -1.42 -18.81 -43.48
C PRO A 108 -0.13 -19.62 -43.70
N SER A 109 0.39 -20.26 -42.65
CA SER A 109 1.36 -21.34 -42.86
C SER A 109 0.58 -22.59 -43.25
N ALA A 110 0.58 -22.89 -44.55
CA ALA A 110 0.06 -24.12 -45.13
C ALA A 110 0.52 -25.36 -44.35
N PRO A 111 -0.30 -26.43 -44.24
CA PRO A 111 0.14 -27.66 -43.60
C PRO A 111 1.32 -28.24 -44.37
N ALA A 112 2.43 -28.49 -43.68
CA ALA A 112 3.61 -29.12 -44.26
C ALA A 112 3.22 -30.49 -44.85
N SER A 113 3.50 -30.68 -46.14
CA SER A 113 3.32 -31.98 -46.81
C SER A 113 4.27 -33.02 -46.19
N ALA A 114 3.70 -34.15 -45.76
CA ALA A 114 4.45 -35.26 -45.16
C ALA A 114 5.43 -35.88 -46.18
N PRO A 115 6.62 -36.35 -45.74
CA PRO A 115 7.61 -36.93 -46.63
C PRO A 115 7.13 -38.30 -47.15
N SER A 116 7.01 -38.45 -48.47
CA SER A 116 6.82 -39.75 -49.12
C SER A 116 8.15 -40.51 -49.15
N LYS A 117 8.17 -41.72 -48.59
CA LYS A 117 9.29 -42.64 -48.71
C LYS A 117 9.33 -43.22 -50.14
N SER A 118 10.52 -43.22 -50.75
CA SER A 118 10.91 -44.12 -51.83
C SER A 118 12.12 -44.92 -51.38
#